data_AF-A0A662R9X9-F1
#
_entry.id   AF-A0A662R9X9-F1
#
_cell.length_a   1.000
_cell.length_b   1.000
_cell.length_c   1.000
_cell.angle_alpha   90.00
_cell.angle_beta   90.00
_cell.angle_gamma   90.00
#
_symmetry.space_group_name_H-M   'P 1'
#
loop_
_entity.id
_entity.type
_entity.pdbx_description
1 polymer ?
#
loop_
_entity_poly.entity_id
_entity_poly.type
_entity_poly.pdbx_seq_one_letter_code
_entity_poly.pdbx_strand_id
1 'polypeptide(L)'
;MTLSSHLSFSSLVLTEDPFDWVCDLEDLGFTGWEIVSEGRQTLTEETTARVREVLETTNLELSLHLPFSDLNLASLNVYIWKETLRQQIEYLERAAPFIEV
;
A
#
# COMPACT_ATOMS: atom_id res chain seq x y z
N MET A 1 -4.76 23.50 20.30
CA MET A 1 -4.02 22.59 19.40
C MET A 1 -4.49 21.19 19.70
N THR A 2 -5.50 20.73 18.96
CA THR A 2 -5.83 19.30 18.91
C THR A 2 -4.68 18.61 18.19
N LEU A 3 -4.08 17.58 18.80
CA LEU A 3 -3.17 16.68 18.10
C LEU A 3 -3.98 16.07 16.94
N SER A 4 -3.69 16.49 15.71
CA SER A 4 -4.23 15.82 14.52
C SER A 4 -3.67 14.41 14.55
N SER A 5 -4.52 13.44 14.87
CA SER A 5 -4.15 12.04 14.95
C SER A 5 -4.13 11.51 13.52
N HIS A 6 -2.98 11.06 13.03
CA HIS A 6 -2.91 10.41 11.72
C HIS A 6 -3.50 9.01 11.85
N LEU A 7 -4.63 8.79 11.18
CA LEU A 7 -5.34 7.52 11.22
C LEU A 7 -5.52 7.03 9.78
N SER A 8 -4.95 5.86 9.49
CA SER A 8 -5.00 5.26 8.16
C SER A 8 -5.84 3.98 8.17
N PHE A 9 -6.44 3.67 7.02
CA PHE A 9 -7.20 2.44 6.83
C PHE A 9 -6.46 1.47 5.90
N SER A 10 -6.39 0.20 6.30
CA SER A 10 -5.68 -0.83 5.53
C SER A 10 -6.57 -1.50 4.49
N SER A 11 -6.07 -1.58 3.26
CA SER A 11 -6.67 -2.33 2.15
C SER A 11 -6.63 -3.86 2.34
N LEU A 12 -6.06 -4.37 3.44
CA LEU A 12 -6.14 -5.79 3.79
C LEU A 12 -7.57 -6.29 3.95
N VAL A 13 -8.52 -5.40 4.27
CA VAL A 13 -9.95 -5.71 4.36
C VAL A 13 -10.50 -5.93 2.94
N LEU A 14 -10.16 -7.08 2.36
CA LEU A 14 -10.47 -7.57 1.02
C LEU A 14 -11.95 -7.96 0.83
N THR A 15 -12.88 -7.24 1.47
CA THR A 15 -14.31 -7.54 1.33
C THR A 15 -14.80 -7.24 -0.09
N GLU A 16 -14.30 -6.17 -0.70
CA GLU A 16 -14.59 -5.68 -2.06
C GLU A 16 -13.33 -5.06 -2.70
N ASP A 17 -13.41 -4.51 -3.92
CA ASP A 17 -12.26 -3.83 -4.56
C ASP A 17 -11.92 -2.56 -3.78
N PRO A 18 -10.67 -2.38 -3.25
CA PRO A 18 -10.33 -1.23 -2.42
C PRO A 18 -10.60 0.15 -3.01
N PHE A 19 -10.55 0.25 -4.34
CA PHE A 19 -10.81 1.49 -5.05
C PHE A 19 -12.29 1.89 -5.08
N ASP A 20 -13.22 1.00 -4.72
CA ASP A 20 -14.65 1.32 -4.67
C ASP A 20 -15.02 2.18 -3.44
N TRP A 21 -14.21 2.15 -2.38
CA TRP A 21 -14.49 2.82 -1.10
C TRP A 21 -13.38 3.77 -0.63
N VAL A 22 -12.19 3.74 -1.23
CA VAL A 22 -11.04 4.51 -0.76
C VAL A 22 -11.30 6.02 -0.75
N CYS A 23 -12.05 6.54 -1.72
CA CYS A 23 -12.36 7.97 -1.79
C CYS A 23 -13.27 8.43 -0.63
N ASP A 24 -14.05 7.51 -0.04
CA ASP A 24 -14.93 7.82 1.08
C ASP A 24 -14.18 7.89 2.42
N LEU A 25 -12.91 7.42 2.47
CA LEU A 25 -12.12 7.42 3.70
C LEU A 25 -11.93 8.81 4.29
N GLU A 26 -11.75 9.82 3.43
CA GLU A 26 -11.56 11.21 3.86
C GLU A 26 -12.82 11.73 4.56
N ASP A 27 -14.01 11.46 4.00
CA ASP A 27 -15.30 11.82 4.60
C ASP A 27 -15.58 11.09 5.91
N LEU A 28 -15.00 9.89 6.09
CA LEU A 28 -15.05 9.12 7.33
C LEU A 28 -14.04 9.59 8.39
N GLY A 29 -13.17 10.55 8.05
CA GLY A 29 -12.19 11.13 8.97
C GLY A 29 -10.84 10.41 9.02
N PHE A 30 -10.56 9.52 8.08
CA PHE A 30 -9.21 8.96 7.90
C PHE A 30 -8.33 9.95 7.14
N THR A 31 -7.06 9.98 7.49
CA THR A 31 -6.06 10.86 6.87
C THR A 31 -5.11 10.08 5.96
N GLY A 32 -5.24 8.76 5.88
CA GLY A 32 -4.38 7.97 5.01
C GLY A 32 -4.96 6.62 4.63
N TRP A 33 -4.32 6.04 3.64
CA TRP A 33 -4.68 4.76 3.05
C TRP A 33 -3.44 3.88 2.96
N GLU A 34 -3.53 2.68 3.54
CA GLU A 34 -2.47 1.69 3.45
C GLU A 34 -2.77 0.69 2.33
N ILE A 35 -1.94 0.69 1.30
CA ILE A 35 -1.94 -0.35 0.27
C ILE A 35 -1.14 -1.55 0.78
N VAL A 36 -1.76 -2.73 0.77
CA VAL A 36 -1.07 -3.97 1.09
C VAL A 36 -0.59 -4.62 -0.21
N SER A 37 0.68 -4.96 -0.30
CA SER A 37 1.31 -5.53 -1.49
C SER A 37 0.94 -7.00 -1.75
N GLU A 38 -0.32 -7.36 -1.57
CA GLU A 38 -0.88 -8.69 -1.79
C GLU A 38 -2.26 -8.59 -2.44
N GLY A 39 -2.67 -9.63 -3.16
CA GLY A 39 -4.01 -9.68 -3.73
C GLY A 39 -4.25 -8.67 -4.87
N ARG A 40 -5.42 -8.01 -4.84
CA ARG A 40 -5.93 -7.17 -5.95
C ARG A 40 -5.42 -5.73 -5.92
N GLN A 41 -5.03 -5.26 -4.74
CA GLN A 41 -4.56 -3.91 -4.46
C GLN A 41 -3.06 -3.75 -4.68
N THR A 42 -2.33 -4.85 -4.93
CA THR A 42 -0.93 -4.85 -5.30
C THR A 42 -0.68 -3.82 -6.39
N LEU A 43 0.33 -2.96 -6.19
CA LEU A 43 0.77 -2.00 -7.20
C LEU A 43 1.27 -2.74 -8.45
N THR A 44 0.49 -2.69 -9.51
CA THR A 44 0.79 -3.15 -10.88
C THR A 44 0.65 -1.95 -11.81
N GLU A 45 0.99 -2.07 -13.09
CA GLU A 45 0.78 -0.96 -14.03
C GLU A 45 -0.69 -0.47 -14.05
N GLU A 46 -1.64 -1.41 -13.96
CA GLU A 46 -3.08 -1.11 -13.94
C GLU A 46 -3.50 -0.39 -12.66
N THR A 47 -3.16 -0.96 -11.50
CA THR A 47 -3.59 -0.40 -10.21
C THR A 47 -2.84 0.90 -9.87
N THR A 48 -1.62 1.08 -10.37
CA THR A 48 -0.85 2.33 -10.21
C THR A 48 -1.60 3.54 -10.75
N ALA A 49 -2.30 3.40 -11.89
CA ALA A 49 -3.10 4.48 -12.44
C ALA A 49 -4.28 4.86 -11.53
N ARG A 50 -4.96 3.86 -10.97
CA ARG A 50 -6.06 4.06 -10.01
C ARG A 50 -5.57 4.69 -8.70
N VAL A 51 -4.42 4.26 -8.19
CA VAL A 51 -3.81 4.88 -6.99
C VAL A 51 -3.49 6.35 -7.22
N ARG A 52 -2.95 6.68 -8.40
CA ARG A 52 -2.69 8.07 -8.77
C ARG A 52 -3.97 8.90 -8.79
N GLU A 53 -5.05 8.39 -9.37
CA GLU A 53 -6.35 9.06 -9.37
C GLU A 53 -6.85 9.35 -7.95
N VAL A 54 -6.73 8.39 -7.02
CA VAL A 54 -7.10 8.57 -5.61
C VAL A 54 -6.27 9.69 -4.96
N LEU A 55 -4.96 9.70 -5.17
CA LEU A 55 -4.08 10.73 -4.59
C LEU A 55 -4.27 12.12 -5.22
N GLU A 56 -4.75 12.19 -6.47
CA GLU A 56 -5.07 13.46 -7.13
C GLU A 56 -6.45 14.00 -6.73
N THR A 57 -7.34 13.16 -6.21
CA THR A 57 -8.74 13.49 -5.90
C THR A 57 -9.07 13.54 -4.41
N THR A 58 -8.15 13.09 -3.54
CA THR A 58 -8.29 13.08 -2.08
C THR A 58 -7.07 13.71 -1.41
N ASN A 59 -7.20 14.04 -0.12
CA ASN A 59 -6.06 14.47 0.70
C ASN A 59 -5.44 13.33 1.51
N LEU A 60 -5.62 12.07 1.08
CA LEU A 60 -5.11 10.90 1.80
C LEU A 60 -3.60 10.74 1.63
N GLU A 61 -2.90 10.53 2.74
CA GLU A 61 -1.51 10.09 2.72
C GLU A 61 -1.42 8.60 2.38
N LEU A 62 -0.52 8.24 1.47
CA LEU A 62 -0.28 6.85 1.10
C LEU A 62 0.76 6.20 2.01
N SER A 63 0.46 5.01 2.52
CA SER A 63 1.46 4.08 3.04
C SER A 63 1.43 2.76 2.28
N LEU A 64 2.58 2.09 2.21
CA LEU A 64 2.71 0.78 1.57
C LEU A 64 3.12 -0.26 2.61
N HIS A 65 2.33 -1.31 2.73
CA HIS A 65 2.73 -2.53 3.41
C HIS A 65 3.35 -3.49 2.39
N LEU A 66 4.62 -3.83 2.58
CA LEU A 66 5.38 -4.73 1.71
C LEU A 66 4.83 -6.18 1.78
N PRO A 67 5.08 -7.03 0.76
CA PRO A 67 4.57 -8.39 0.74
C PRO A 67 5.16 -9.20 1.90
N PHE A 68 4.37 -10.09 2.50
CA PHE A 68 4.80 -10.84 3.69
C PHE A 68 4.42 -12.32 3.65
N SER A 69 3.33 -12.67 2.97
CA SER A 69 2.87 -14.04 2.77
C SER A 69 3.94 -14.84 2.03
N ASP A 70 4.25 -16.03 2.56
CA ASP A 70 5.24 -16.97 2.03
C ASP A 70 6.69 -16.44 1.94
N LEU A 71 6.96 -15.26 2.50
CA LEU A 71 8.28 -14.63 2.53
C LEU A 71 8.88 -14.65 3.94
N ASN A 72 10.21 -14.68 4.03
CA ASN A 72 10.90 -14.67 5.31
C ASN A 72 12.32 -14.09 5.19
N LEU A 73 12.49 -12.86 5.69
CA LEU A 73 13.79 -12.16 5.76
C LEU A 73 14.81 -12.84 6.68
N ALA A 74 14.35 -13.68 7.60
CA ALA A 74 15.20 -14.47 8.50
C ALA A 74 15.39 -15.92 8.03
N SER A 75 15.02 -16.24 6.78
CA SER A 75 15.13 -17.60 6.25
C SER A 75 16.58 -18.07 6.17
N LEU A 76 16.85 -19.26 6.72
CA LEU A 76 18.11 -19.98 6.51
C LEU A 76 18.18 -20.64 5.13
N ASN A 77 17.03 -20.82 4.47
CA ASN A 77 16.98 -21.22 3.07
C ASN A 77 17.30 -20.01 2.19
N VAL A 78 18.47 -20.05 1.54
CA VAL A 78 18.99 -18.96 0.70
C VAL A 78 18.06 -18.59 -0.45
N TYR A 79 17.29 -19.54 -0.99
CA TYR A 79 16.38 -19.25 -2.10
C TYR A 79 15.14 -18.47 -1.63
N ILE A 80 14.59 -18.81 -0.47
CA ILE A 80 13.49 -18.05 0.15
C ILE A 80 13.97 -16.66 0.55
N TRP A 81 15.16 -16.55 1.13
CA TRP A 81 15.74 -15.26 1.52
C TRP A 81 15.98 -14.35 0.30
N LYS A 82 16.57 -14.88 -0.77
CA LYS A 82 16.78 -14.14 -2.02
C LYS A 82 15.47 -13.68 -2.64
N GLU A 83 14.46 -14.55 -2.67
CA GLU A 83 13.16 -14.21 -3.21
C GLU A 83 12.45 -13.15 -2.38
N THR A 84 12.58 -13.23 -1.05
CA THR A 84 12.09 -12.20 -0.14
C THR A 84 12.72 -10.84 -0.47
N LEU A 85 14.04 -10.76 -0.57
CA LEU A 85 14.70 -9.50 -0.92
C LEU A 85 14.31 -8.99 -2.31
N ARG A 86 14.24 -9.88 -3.30
CA ARG A 86 13.88 -9.53 -4.68
C ARG A 86 12.50 -8.87 -4.72
N GLN A 87 11.50 -9.47 -4.08
CA GLN A 87 10.15 -8.91 -4.04
C GLN A 87 10.11 -7.61 -3.22
N GLN A 88 10.74 -7.56 -2.04
CA GLN A 88 10.75 -6.34 -1.22
C GLN A 88 11.31 -5.14 -1.98
N ILE A 89 12.41 -5.31 -2.70
CA ILE A 89 13.01 -4.26 -3.55
C ILE A 89 12.07 -3.89 -4.70
N GLU A 90 11.53 -4.87 -5.42
CA GLU A 90 10.61 -4.63 -6.54
C GLU A 90 9.39 -3.80 -6.12
N TYR A 91 8.80 -4.09 -4.96
CA TYR A 91 7.65 -3.33 -4.46
C TYR A 91 8.02 -1.92 -3.98
N LEU A 92 9.22 -1.72 -3.42
CA LEU A 92 9.73 -0.38 -3.12
C LEU A 92 9.95 0.44 -4.40
N GLU A 93 10.48 -0.17 -5.46
CA GLU A 93 10.67 0.49 -6.76
C GLU A 93 9.32 0.89 -7.39
N ARG A 94 8.29 0.04 -7.26
CA ARG A 94 6.92 0.36 -7.69
C ARG A 94 6.29 1.50 -6.88
N ALA A 95 6.66 1.63 -5.61
CA ALA A 95 6.17 2.68 -4.72
C ALA A 95 6.87 4.03 -4.91
N ALA A 96 8.13 4.00 -5.38
CA ALA A 96 8.98 5.18 -5.50
C ALA A 96 8.33 6.38 -6.21
N PRO A 97 7.51 6.22 -7.27
CA PRO A 97 6.83 7.35 -7.92
C PRO A 97 5.83 8.11 -7.05
N PHE A 98 5.42 7.55 -5.91
CA PHE A 98 4.44 8.14 -4.98
C PHE A 98 5.10 8.80 -3.76
N ILE A 99 6.42 8.77 -3.64
CA ILE A 99 7.15 9.39 -2.54
C ILE A 99 7.53 10.82 -2.93
N GLU A 100 6.99 11.82 -2.23
CA GLU A 100 7.45 13.20 -2.34
C GLU A 100 8.82 13.36 -1.65
N VAL A 101 9.76 14.07 -2.31
CA VAL A 101 11.12 14.36 -1.81
C VAL A 101 11.29 15.85 -1.58
#